data_AF-A0A7S3RS04-F1
#
_entry.id   AF-A0A7S3RS04-F1
#
_cell.length_a   1.000
_cell.length_b   1.000
_cell.length_c   1.000
_cell.angle_alpha   90.00
_cell.angle_beta   90.00
_cell.angle_gamma   90.00
#
_symmetry.space_group_name_H-M   'P 1'
#
loop_
_entity.id
_entity.type
_entity.pdbx_description
1 polymer ?
#
loop_
_entity_poly.entity_id
_entity_poly.type
_entity_poly.pdbx_seq_one_letter_code
_entity_poly.pdbx_strand_id
1 'polypeptide(L)'
;LEKPKTTAAAEPGRFDGRWVHKATLDDGEVEVIAGGVLRWNDGNESTIVPNGDSFTTDLDGEVCSAKLWGAELVWEDGDVWILEPPAQARNLLDGEKSRSSVDGGSSTEVPAGASSSVAGDARGGGQPISQ
;
A
#
# COMPACT_ATOMS: atom_id res chain seq x y z
N LEU A 1 -5.82 26.36 39.71
CA LEU A 1 -6.87 25.34 39.48
C LEU A 1 -6.92 25.11 37.97
N GLU A 2 -6.04 24.25 37.48
CA GLU A 2 -5.96 23.92 36.05
C GLU A 2 -7.18 23.05 35.71
N LYS A 3 -7.94 23.47 34.69
CA LYS A 3 -9.14 22.76 34.26
C LYS A 3 -8.72 21.40 33.70
N PRO A 4 -9.35 20.28 34.07
CA PRO A 4 -9.09 19.02 33.40
C PRO A 4 -9.49 19.18 31.92
N LYS A 5 -8.51 19.08 31.02
CA LYS A 5 -8.74 18.83 29.59
C LYS A 5 -9.24 17.40 29.52
N THR A 6 -10.52 17.20 29.79
CA THR A 6 -11.17 15.90 29.81
C THR A 6 -11.08 15.33 28.40
N THR A 7 -10.08 14.48 28.19
CA THR A 7 -10.08 13.41 27.18
C THR A 7 -11.23 12.48 27.51
N ALA A 8 -12.45 12.88 27.17
CA ALA A 8 -13.54 11.94 27.05
C ALA A 8 -13.13 11.01 25.91
N ALA A 9 -13.08 9.71 26.17
CA ALA A 9 -13.07 8.71 25.11
C ALA A 9 -14.36 8.90 24.32
N ALA A 10 -14.30 9.77 23.32
CA ALA A 10 -15.40 10.02 22.41
C ALA A 10 -15.60 8.73 21.61
N GLU A 11 -16.86 8.31 21.50
CA GLU A 11 -17.24 7.26 20.55
C GLU A 11 -16.57 7.55 19.20
N PRO A 12 -16.03 6.53 18.50
CA PRO A 12 -15.37 6.75 17.24
C PRO A 12 -16.33 7.48 16.30
N GLY A 13 -15.90 8.66 15.85
CA GLY A 13 -16.59 9.43 14.84
C GLY A 13 -16.74 8.58 13.58
N ARG A 14 -17.78 8.86 12.79
CA ARG A 14 -18.04 8.15 11.53
C ARG A 14 -16.87 8.17 10.54
N PHE A 15 -16.00 9.18 10.65
CA PHE A 15 -14.82 9.36 9.82
C PHE A 15 -13.55 8.78 10.48
N ASP A 16 -13.63 8.32 11.73
CA ASP A 16 -12.46 7.83 12.45
C ASP A 16 -11.91 6.56 11.81
N GLY A 17 -10.61 6.55 11.59
CA GLY A 17 -9.97 5.51 10.81
C GLY A 17 -8.57 5.88 10.35
N ARG A 18 -7.89 4.88 9.77
CA ARG A 18 -6.66 5.07 9.00
C ARG A 18 -7.06 5.10 7.54
N TRP A 19 -6.70 6.15 6.85
CA TRP A 19 -7.08 6.40 5.47
C TRP A 19 -5.82 6.37 4.62
N VAL A 20 -5.91 5.77 3.43
CA VAL A 20 -4.79 5.73 2.48
C VAL A 20 -5.25 6.23 1.13
N HIS A 21 -4.38 6.97 0.44
CA HIS A 21 -4.66 7.49 -0.89
C HIS A 21 -4.82 6.34 -1.89
N LYS A 22 -5.95 6.29 -2.57
CA LYS A 22 -6.27 5.27 -3.58
C LYS A 22 -5.31 5.32 -4.77
N ALA A 23 -4.75 6.50 -5.07
CA ALA A 23 -3.82 6.71 -6.16
C ALA A 23 -2.38 6.29 -5.80
N THR A 24 -1.99 6.34 -4.53
CA THR A 24 -0.62 6.07 -4.04
C THR A 24 -0.59 4.96 -3.00
N LEU A 25 -1.36 3.88 -3.22
CA LEU A 25 -1.43 2.74 -2.31
C LEU A 25 -0.06 2.10 -2.00
N ASP A 26 0.88 2.16 -2.95
CA ASP A 26 2.22 1.60 -2.81
C ASP A 26 3.18 2.48 -1.98
N ASP A 27 2.86 3.77 -1.81
CA ASP A 27 3.72 4.73 -1.10
C ASP A 27 3.52 4.65 0.42
N GLY A 28 2.37 4.12 0.85
CA GLY A 28 2.08 3.92 2.27
C GLY A 28 1.75 5.21 3.02
N GLU A 29 1.33 6.25 2.29
CA GLU A 29 0.80 7.48 2.85
C GLU A 29 -0.50 7.17 3.60
N VAL A 30 -0.45 7.34 4.93
CA VAL A 30 -1.55 7.02 5.83
C VAL A 30 -1.90 8.25 6.65
N GLU A 31 -3.12 8.73 6.49
CA GLU A 31 -3.73 9.75 7.34
C GLU A 31 -4.60 9.11 8.41
N VAL A 32 -4.72 9.78 9.55
CA VAL A 32 -5.51 9.27 10.68
C VAL A 32 -6.54 10.29 11.09
N ILE A 33 -7.81 9.88 11.05
CA ILE A 33 -8.89 10.66 11.64
C ILE A 33 -9.25 10.01 12.99
N ALA A 34 -9.21 10.79 14.06
CA ALA A 34 -9.59 10.33 15.39
C ALA A 34 -10.17 11.48 16.22
N GLY A 35 -11.38 11.32 16.73
CA GLY A 35 -11.99 12.28 17.66
C GLY A 35 -12.16 13.68 17.07
N GLY A 36 -12.43 13.77 15.76
CA GLY A 36 -12.57 15.05 15.06
C GLY A 36 -11.26 15.74 14.69
N VAL A 37 -10.14 15.04 14.78
CA VAL A 37 -8.82 15.53 14.34
C VAL A 37 -8.33 14.67 13.19
N LEU A 38 -7.95 15.30 12.09
CA LEU A 38 -7.25 14.70 10.96
C LEU A 38 -5.74 14.92 11.14
N ARG A 39 -4.98 13.84 11.16
CA ARG A 39 -3.52 13.83 11.22
C ARG A 39 -2.99 13.48 9.85
N TRP A 40 -2.28 14.41 9.24
CA TRP A 40 -1.67 14.30 7.92
C TRP A 40 -0.41 13.42 7.99
N ASN A 41 -0.01 12.83 6.85
CA ASN A 41 1.22 12.04 6.72
C ASN A 41 2.49 12.83 7.09
N ASP A 42 2.51 14.15 6.86
CA ASP A 42 3.59 15.07 7.26
C ASP A 42 3.67 15.31 8.78
N GLY A 43 2.71 14.80 9.56
CA GLY A 43 2.62 14.97 11.00
C GLY A 43 1.86 16.23 11.45
N ASN A 44 1.39 17.05 10.51
CA ASN A 44 0.48 18.15 10.80
C ASN A 44 -0.89 17.62 11.24
N GLU A 45 -1.67 18.47 11.93
CA GLU A 45 -3.00 18.12 12.42
C GLU A 45 -3.99 19.23 12.08
N SER A 46 -5.15 18.85 11.54
CA SER A 46 -6.26 19.75 11.28
C SER A 46 -7.53 19.28 11.99
N THR A 47 -8.37 20.23 12.43
CA THR A 47 -9.67 19.91 13.02
C THR A 47 -10.70 19.75 11.91
N ILE A 48 -11.47 18.67 11.93
CA ILE A 48 -12.57 18.47 10.98
C ILE A 48 -13.88 18.98 11.56
N VAL A 49 -14.71 19.56 10.70
CA VAL A 49 -16.07 20.00 11.02
C VAL A 49 -17.05 19.09 10.28
N PRO A 50 -17.67 18.11 10.96
CA PRO A 50 -18.57 17.16 10.31
C PRO A 50 -19.90 17.80 9.91
N ASN A 51 -20.42 17.41 8.76
CA ASN A 51 -21.71 17.81 8.18
C ASN A 51 -22.38 16.59 7.50
N GLY A 52 -23.05 15.75 8.29
CA GLY A 52 -23.68 14.53 7.79
C GLY A 52 -22.66 13.50 7.31
N ASP A 53 -22.69 13.17 6.01
CA ASP A 53 -21.73 12.26 5.36
C ASP A 53 -20.52 13.00 4.77
N SER A 54 -20.34 14.29 5.04
CA SER A 54 -19.14 15.02 4.66
C SER A 54 -18.52 15.73 5.85
N PHE A 55 -17.29 16.19 5.71
CA PHE A 55 -16.67 17.13 6.65
C PHE A 55 -15.86 18.16 5.88
N THR A 56 -15.55 19.28 6.55
CA THR A 56 -14.60 20.29 6.05
C THR A 56 -13.42 20.40 7.00
N THR A 57 -12.25 20.73 6.48
CA THR A 57 -11.03 20.98 7.26
C THR A 57 -10.30 22.19 6.69
N ASP A 58 -9.57 22.89 7.53
CA ASP A 58 -8.62 23.92 7.09
C ASP A 58 -7.26 23.27 6.81
N LEU A 59 -6.72 23.49 5.62
CA LEU A 59 -5.40 23.08 5.19
C LEU A 59 -4.67 24.30 4.61
N ASP A 60 -3.65 24.78 5.30
CA ASP A 60 -2.87 25.97 4.92
C ASP A 60 -3.73 27.23 4.61
N GLY A 61 -4.86 27.38 5.30
CA GLY A 61 -5.81 28.48 5.09
C GLY A 61 -6.79 28.29 3.92
N GLU A 62 -6.77 27.13 3.27
CA GLU A 62 -7.80 26.69 2.33
C GLU A 62 -8.78 25.73 3.02
N VAL A 63 -10.08 25.91 2.74
CA VAL A 63 -11.10 25.01 3.27
C VAL A 63 -11.28 23.87 2.27
N CYS A 64 -10.81 22.69 2.64
CA CYS A 64 -11.00 21.47 1.88
C CYS A 64 -12.18 20.68 2.46
N SER A 65 -12.89 19.97 1.60
CA SER A 65 -14.05 19.17 1.94
C SER A 65 -13.94 17.75 1.42
N ALA A 66 -14.37 16.81 2.24
CA ALA A 66 -14.36 15.39 1.91
C ALA A 66 -15.74 14.79 2.19
N LYS A 67 -16.19 13.90 1.30
CA LYS A 67 -17.45 13.18 1.41
C LYS A 67 -17.22 11.69 1.57
N LEU A 68 -17.80 11.11 2.61
CA LEU A 68 -17.80 9.68 2.86
C LEU A 68 -18.82 8.97 1.96
N TRP A 69 -18.33 7.97 1.23
CA TRP A 69 -19.13 7.04 0.45
C TRP A 69 -18.71 5.61 0.81
N GLY A 70 -19.43 4.99 1.75
CA GLY A 70 -19.12 3.64 2.21
C GLY A 70 -17.80 3.62 3.00
N ALA A 71 -16.74 3.09 2.40
CA ALA A 71 -15.39 3.01 2.97
C ALA A 71 -14.39 3.92 2.22
N GLU A 72 -14.90 4.90 1.48
CA GLU A 72 -14.10 5.83 0.66
C GLU A 72 -14.40 7.28 1.07
N LEU A 73 -13.37 8.11 1.24
CA LEU A 73 -13.48 9.57 1.35
C LEU A 73 -13.12 10.18 0.00
N VAL A 74 -14.06 10.90 -0.60
CA VAL A 74 -13.84 11.63 -1.85
C VAL A 74 -13.64 13.11 -1.53
N TRP A 75 -12.45 13.61 -1.79
CA TRP A 75 -12.06 15.01 -1.63
C TRP A 75 -12.48 15.84 -2.84
N GLU A 76 -12.69 17.13 -2.64
CA GLU A 76 -13.13 18.04 -3.70
C GLU A 76 -12.12 18.20 -4.85
N ASP A 77 -10.83 18.03 -4.57
CA ASP A 77 -9.75 18.04 -5.56
C ASP A 77 -9.71 16.79 -6.45
N GLY A 78 -10.53 15.79 -6.12
CA GLY A 78 -10.63 14.52 -6.84
C GLY A 78 -9.83 13.38 -6.21
N ASP A 79 -9.09 13.66 -5.14
CA ASP A 79 -8.43 12.62 -4.34
C ASP A 79 -9.44 11.71 -3.66
N VAL A 80 -9.13 10.42 -3.63
CA VAL A 80 -9.98 9.41 -2.99
C VAL A 80 -9.15 8.65 -1.98
N TRP A 81 -9.56 8.67 -0.73
CA TRP A 81 -8.92 7.89 0.33
C TRP A 81 -9.78 6.67 0.66
N ILE A 82 -9.14 5.53 0.87
CA ILE A 82 -9.81 4.29 1.26
C ILE A 82 -9.48 3.98 2.72
N LEU A 83 -10.48 3.49 3.45
CA LEU A 83 -10.30 3.07 4.83
C LEU A 83 -9.41 1.81 4.86
N GLU A 84 -8.25 1.90 5.53
CA GLU A 84 -7.38 0.75 5.74
C GLU A 84 -8.11 -0.24 6.67
N PRO A 85 -8.33 -1.49 6.23
CA PRO A 85 -8.88 -2.49 7.12
C PRO A 85 -7.87 -2.78 8.24
N PRO A 86 -8.34 -3.10 9.45
CA PRO A 86 -7.44 -3.42 10.56
C PRO A 86 -6.48 -4.54 10.14
N ALA A 87 -5.20 -4.44 10.53
CA ALA A 87 -4.13 -5.35 10.09
C ALA A 87 -4.46 -6.86 10.18
N GLN A 88 -5.39 -7.24 11.05
CA GLN A 88 -5.91 -8.62 11.17
C GLN A 88 -6.64 -9.11 9.90
N ALA A 89 -7.24 -8.23 9.11
CA ALA A 89 -7.92 -8.57 7.85
C ALA A 89 -6.94 -8.74 6.67
N ARG A 90 -5.76 -8.08 6.72
CA ARG A 90 -4.74 -8.19 5.66
C ARG A 90 -4.24 -9.64 5.53
N ASN A 91 -4.01 -10.31 6.67
CA ASN A 91 -3.59 -11.72 6.69
C ASN A 91 -4.59 -12.73 6.09
N LEU A 92 -5.87 -12.38 5.94
CA LEU A 92 -6.87 -13.29 5.40
C LEU A 92 -6.91 -13.27 3.86
N LEU A 93 -6.40 -12.20 3.23
CA LEU A 93 -6.44 -11.97 1.78
C LEU A 93 -5.16 -12.50 1.10
N ASP A 94 -4.02 -12.44 1.78
CA ASP A 94 -2.72 -12.90 1.28
C ASP A 94 -2.48 -14.43 1.45
N GLY A 95 -3.46 -15.17 1.99
CA GLY A 95 -3.35 -16.59 2.32
C GLY A 95 -3.46 -17.58 1.15
N GLU A 96 -3.79 -17.12 -0.07
CA GLU A 96 -4.06 -18.00 -1.22
C GLU A 96 -2.97 -17.96 -2.31
N LYS A 97 -1.68 -17.94 -1.90
CA LYS A 97 -0.58 -18.17 -2.86
C LYS A 97 0.58 -19.03 -2.37
N SER A 98 0.36 -19.83 -1.32
CA SER A 98 1.44 -20.59 -0.69
C SER A 98 1.23 -22.10 -0.68
N ARG A 99 0.57 -22.75 -1.66
CA ARG A 99 0.48 -24.21 -1.69
C ARG A 99 0.34 -24.83 -3.09
N SER A 100 1.46 -24.97 -3.79
CA SER A 100 1.75 -26.19 -4.59
C SER A 100 3.19 -26.18 -5.10
N SER A 101 4.16 -26.16 -4.16
CA SER A 101 5.45 -26.81 -4.40
C SER A 101 5.36 -28.17 -3.73
N VAL A 102 4.93 -29.18 -4.50
CA VAL A 102 5.20 -30.57 -4.13
C VAL A 102 6.44 -30.98 -4.91
N ASP A 103 7.53 -31.03 -4.15
CA ASP A 103 8.78 -31.67 -4.48
C ASP A 103 8.51 -33.11 -4.92
N GLY A 104 8.76 -33.38 -6.20
CA GLY A 104 8.73 -34.72 -6.78
C GLY A 104 10.14 -35.16 -7.10
N GLY A 105 10.95 -35.42 -6.07
CA GLY A 105 12.21 -36.11 -6.24
C GLY A 105 12.00 -37.53 -6.78
N SER A 106 12.73 -37.90 -7.84
CA SER A 106 13.19 -39.27 -8.00
C SER A 106 14.45 -39.31 -8.87
N SER A 107 15.55 -39.64 -8.20
CA SER A 107 16.86 -39.93 -8.77
C SER A 107 16.92 -41.40 -9.15
N THR A 108 17.35 -41.74 -10.36
CA THR A 108 18.05 -43.01 -10.64
C THR A 108 18.84 -42.93 -11.96
N GLU A 109 20.15 -42.67 -11.81
CA GLU A 109 21.29 -43.40 -12.39
C GLU A 109 21.19 -44.01 -13.81
N VAL A 110 22.07 -43.54 -14.71
CA VAL A 110 22.60 -44.32 -15.85
C VAL A 110 24.12 -44.15 -15.90
N PRO A 111 24.93 -45.24 -15.84
CA PRO A 111 26.34 -45.18 -16.19
C PRO A 111 26.65 -46.04 -17.43
N ALA A 112 27.35 -45.44 -18.39
CA ALA A 112 28.25 -46.02 -19.39
C ALA A 112 28.40 -44.96 -20.51
N GLY A 113 29.55 -44.53 -20.98
CA GLY A 113 30.93 -44.98 -20.85
C GLY A 113 31.63 -44.54 -22.14
N ALA A 114 32.87 -44.02 -22.02
CA ALA A 114 33.86 -43.78 -23.09
C ALA A 114 33.43 -42.82 -24.23
N SER A 115 34.28 -42.05 -24.89
CA SER A 115 35.72 -41.88 -24.96
C SER A 115 35.98 -40.64 -25.85
N SER A 116 37.12 -39.96 -25.65
CA SER A 116 38.02 -39.42 -26.70
C SER A 116 37.46 -38.44 -27.77
N SER A 117 38.14 -37.41 -28.28
CA SER A 117 39.46 -36.81 -28.16
C SER A 117 39.47 -35.59 -29.12
N VAL A 118 40.51 -34.75 -29.02
CA VAL A 118 41.08 -33.80 -30.03
C VAL A 118 40.27 -32.52 -30.33
N ALA A 119 40.79 -31.33 -30.01
CA ALA A 119 41.76 -30.50 -30.77
C ALA A 119 41.17 -29.86 -32.04
N GLY A 120 41.22 -28.52 -32.11
CA GLY A 120 40.77 -27.77 -33.29
C GLY A 120 40.77 -26.27 -33.09
N ASP A 121 41.98 -25.69 -33.09
CA ASP A 121 42.30 -24.29 -33.33
C ASP A 121 41.68 -23.79 -34.66
N ALA A 122 41.08 -22.59 -34.70
CA ALA A 122 41.11 -21.74 -35.89
C ALA A 122 40.54 -20.32 -35.65
N ARG A 123 41.38 -19.36 -36.05
CA ARG A 123 41.16 -17.92 -36.21
C ARG A 123 40.16 -17.58 -37.33
N GLY A 124 39.68 -16.33 -37.30
CA GLY A 124 39.11 -15.59 -38.44
C GLY A 124 37.73 -15.06 -38.10
N GLY A 125 37.43 -13.77 -38.08
CA GLY A 125 37.90 -12.68 -38.93
C GLY A 125 36.67 -12.09 -39.62
N GLY A 126 36.49 -10.77 -39.55
CA GLY A 126 35.56 -10.05 -40.44
C GLY A 126 34.48 -9.20 -39.76
N GLN A 127 34.78 -7.91 -39.53
CA GLN A 127 33.88 -6.81 -39.92
C GLN A 127 33.86 -6.71 -41.48
N PRO A 128 32.96 -5.99 -42.19
CA PRO A 128 32.25 -4.78 -41.76
C PRO A 128 30.81 -4.54 -42.32
N ILE A 129 30.25 -3.41 -41.83
CA ILE A 129 29.21 -2.48 -42.32
C ILE A 129 28.29 -2.82 -43.53
N SER A 130 27.01 -2.45 -43.37
CA SER A 130 26.07 -1.79 -44.30
C SER A 130 24.66 -1.88 -43.64
N GLN A 131 23.79 -0.86 -43.61
CA GLN A 131 23.51 0.24 -44.52
C GLN A 131 23.20 1.54 -43.76
#